data_AF-A0AAJ6EQK8-F1
#
_entry.id   AF-A0AAJ6EQK8-F1
#
_cell.length_a   1.000
_cell.length_b   1.000
_cell.length_c   1.000
_cell.angle_alpha   90.00
_cell.angle_beta   90.00
_cell.angle_gamma   90.00
#
_symmetry.space_group_name_H-M   'P 1'
#
loop_
_entity.id
_entity.type
_entity.pdbx_description
1 polymer ?
#
loop_
_entity_poly.entity_id
_entity_poly.type
_entity_poly.pdbx_seq_one_letter_code
_entity_poly.pdbx_strand_id
1 'polypeptide(L)'
;MKIIGVAAHIRAAAPGGPRFDASQTPAERSSIRNALWLCGSCSILIDKNAGLDFSIHELEEWKSRAEASSAKALLFGGSFRRPDWLDRIHYAQFINIPRLGAMLGNPNLQSLLGLDPLRGFRGQGLELASKMHWVVSALVQSSVEAIPLDDILPASEEMIGQLISFEHRCYTRNGVDGGTAVSPQLLSKFDPKRSPHFYIKTETTRVVFPYDPAWVTTSTAYSDFRGGHRRFAGIGIVKAISDDATEIIVSPLIVAFPRNEFMQAFYGALD
;
A
#
# COMPACT_ATOMS: atom_id res chain seq x y z
N MET A 1 -16.68 -5.29 -8.36
CA MET A 1 -16.51 -4.24 -9.38
C MET A 1 -15.02 -4.07 -9.61
N LYS A 2 -14.57 -4.33 -10.85
CA LYS A 2 -13.16 -4.27 -11.24
C LYS A 2 -12.69 -2.81 -11.09
N ILE A 3 -11.73 -2.52 -10.20
CA ILE A 3 -11.11 -1.19 -10.10
C ILE A 3 -10.15 -1.05 -11.30
N ILE A 4 -10.70 -0.82 -12.49
CA ILE A 4 -9.92 -0.32 -13.62
C ILE A 4 -9.92 1.20 -13.50
N GLY A 5 -8.78 1.83 -13.76
CA GLY A 5 -8.73 3.28 -13.89
C GLY A 5 -9.57 3.75 -15.08
N VAL A 6 -10.14 4.94 -14.95
CA VAL A 6 -11.00 5.59 -15.94
C VAL A 6 -10.43 6.98 -16.20
N ALA A 7 -10.34 7.35 -17.48
CA ALA A 7 -10.08 8.72 -17.87
C ALA A 7 -11.38 9.54 -17.68
N ALA A 8 -11.44 10.31 -16.61
CA ALA A 8 -12.56 11.21 -16.32
C ALA A 8 -12.29 12.59 -16.92
N HIS A 9 -13.35 13.29 -17.33
CA HIS A 9 -13.20 14.65 -17.83
C HIS A 9 -13.13 15.66 -16.68
N ILE A 10 -12.21 16.62 -16.76
CA ILE A 10 -12.15 17.76 -15.83
C ILE A 10 -13.32 18.70 -16.09
N ARG A 11 -13.51 19.09 -17.36
CA ARG A 11 -14.68 19.82 -17.88
C ARG A 11 -15.51 18.88 -18.75
N ALA A 12 -16.82 18.76 -18.50
CA ALA A 12 -17.67 17.80 -19.22
C ALA A 12 -17.65 17.98 -20.74
N ALA A 13 -17.68 16.85 -21.47
CA ALA A 13 -17.72 16.87 -22.92
C ALA A 13 -19.06 17.36 -23.50
N ALA A 14 -20.16 17.10 -22.79
CA ALA A 14 -21.52 17.40 -23.23
C ALA A 14 -22.13 18.60 -22.47
N PRO A 15 -22.91 19.47 -23.16
CA PRO A 15 -23.68 20.52 -22.50
C PRO A 15 -24.54 19.97 -21.36
N GLY A 16 -24.61 20.70 -20.25
CA GLY A 16 -25.35 20.29 -19.05
C GLY A 16 -24.64 19.26 -18.17
N GLY A 17 -23.45 18.80 -18.55
CA GLY A 17 -22.61 17.95 -17.72
C GLY A 17 -21.85 18.73 -16.61
N PRO A 18 -21.25 18.03 -15.64
CA PRO A 18 -20.47 18.64 -14.57
C PRO A 18 -19.35 19.55 -15.08
N ARG A 19 -19.27 20.78 -14.55
CA ARG A 19 -18.25 21.78 -14.92
C ARG A 19 -18.15 22.02 -16.44
N PHE A 20 -19.26 21.90 -17.16
CA PHE A 20 -19.30 22.14 -18.60
C PHE A 20 -18.84 23.55 -18.95
N ASP A 21 -17.94 23.67 -19.92
CA ASP A 21 -17.44 24.94 -20.43
C ASP A 21 -17.84 25.11 -21.90
N ALA A 22 -18.75 26.04 -22.15
CA ALA A 22 -19.25 26.32 -23.50
C ALA A 22 -18.18 26.92 -24.43
N SER A 23 -17.10 27.49 -23.86
CA SER A 23 -16.00 28.06 -24.64
C SER A 23 -15.05 27.01 -25.20
N GLN A 24 -15.06 25.77 -24.67
CA GLN A 24 -14.20 24.70 -25.18
C GLN A 24 -14.62 24.23 -26.57
N THR A 25 -13.67 24.21 -27.48
CA THR A 25 -13.78 23.56 -28.79
C THR A 25 -13.91 22.03 -28.64
N PRO A 26 -14.46 21.32 -29.64
CA PRO A 26 -14.50 19.85 -29.62
C PRO A 26 -13.13 19.20 -29.40
N ALA A 27 -12.06 19.77 -29.97
CA ALA A 27 -10.71 19.28 -29.82
C ALA A 27 -10.19 19.39 -28.38
N GLU A 28 -10.47 20.51 -27.71
CA GLU A 28 -10.12 20.71 -26.29
C GLU A 28 -10.88 19.78 -25.37
N ARG A 29 -12.16 19.51 -25.67
CA ARG A 29 -12.98 18.56 -24.89
C ARG A 29 -12.41 17.15 -24.93
N SER A 30 -11.97 16.69 -26.09
CA SER A 30 -11.35 15.37 -26.29
C SER A 30 -9.87 15.30 -25.94
N SER A 31 -9.26 16.42 -25.54
CA SER A 31 -7.82 16.48 -25.28
C SER A 31 -7.44 15.73 -24.00
N ILE A 32 -6.26 15.09 -24.00
CA ILE A 32 -5.65 14.53 -22.78
C ILE A 32 -5.43 15.59 -21.69
N ARG A 33 -5.34 16.88 -22.08
CA ARG A 33 -5.26 18.00 -21.14
C ARG A 33 -6.54 18.16 -20.32
N ASN A 34 -7.69 17.78 -20.86
CA ASN A 34 -8.99 17.82 -20.19
C ASN A 34 -9.33 16.49 -19.46
N ALA A 35 -8.38 15.56 -19.37
CA ALA A 35 -8.58 14.25 -18.76
C ALA A 35 -7.79 14.07 -17.45
N LEU A 36 -8.40 13.39 -16.48
CA LEU A 36 -7.81 13.00 -15.20
C LEU A 36 -8.00 11.48 -15.01
N TRP A 37 -6.92 10.76 -14.68
CA TRP A 37 -6.99 9.31 -14.44
C TRP A 37 -7.41 9.01 -13.00
N LEU A 38 -8.55 8.35 -12.82
CA LEU A 38 -9.13 8.06 -11.51
C LEU A 38 -9.55 6.59 -11.40
N CYS A 39 -9.64 6.06 -10.19
CA CYS A 39 -10.35 4.79 -10.00
C CYS A 39 -11.85 4.98 -10.27
N GLY A 40 -12.56 3.93 -10.67
CA GLY A 40 -13.99 4.03 -11.05
C GLY A 40 -14.91 4.65 -9.98
N SER A 41 -14.60 4.48 -8.69
CA SER A 41 -15.38 5.13 -7.61
C SER A 41 -15.10 6.64 -7.55
N CYS A 42 -13.84 7.04 -7.68
CA CYS A 42 -13.45 8.45 -7.67
C CYS A 42 -13.95 9.17 -8.92
N SER A 43 -13.94 8.52 -10.10
CA SER A 43 -14.47 9.13 -11.33
C SER A 43 -15.96 9.45 -11.21
N ILE A 44 -16.74 8.61 -10.51
CA ILE A 44 -18.16 8.90 -10.23
C ILE A 44 -18.28 10.02 -9.18
N LEU A 45 -17.45 9.98 -8.13
CA LEU A 45 -17.52 10.94 -7.02
C LEU A 45 -17.29 12.37 -7.48
N ILE A 46 -16.31 12.62 -8.36
CA ILE A 46 -16.01 13.99 -8.83
C ILE A 46 -17.15 14.62 -9.64
N ASP A 47 -18.01 13.80 -10.23
CA ASP A 47 -19.13 14.24 -11.08
C ASP A 47 -20.46 14.30 -10.31
N LYS A 48 -20.51 13.80 -9.07
CA LYS A 48 -21.68 13.93 -8.19
C LYS A 48 -21.97 15.40 -7.90
N ASN A 49 -23.21 15.65 -7.47
CA ASN A 49 -23.70 16.99 -7.16
C ASN A 49 -23.42 18.00 -8.29
N ALA A 50 -23.60 17.56 -9.55
CA ALA A 50 -23.29 18.33 -10.76
C ALA A 50 -21.84 18.86 -10.83
N GLY A 51 -20.91 18.24 -10.11
CA GLY A 51 -19.52 18.64 -10.02
C GLY A 51 -19.23 19.85 -9.12
N LEU A 52 -20.19 20.28 -8.30
CA LEU A 52 -20.03 21.41 -7.39
C LEU A 52 -19.06 21.14 -6.23
N ASP A 53 -18.88 19.87 -5.88
CA ASP A 53 -18.04 19.46 -4.74
C ASP A 53 -16.53 19.51 -5.06
N PHE A 54 -16.16 19.56 -6.34
CA PHE A 54 -14.77 19.57 -6.80
C PHE A 54 -14.63 20.54 -7.97
N SER A 55 -13.92 21.65 -7.75
CA SER A 55 -13.72 22.68 -8.76
C SER A 55 -12.75 22.24 -9.87
N ILE A 56 -12.81 22.92 -11.02
CA ILE A 56 -11.88 22.70 -12.14
C ILE A 56 -10.42 22.84 -11.67
N HIS A 57 -10.14 23.89 -10.88
CA HIS A 57 -8.80 24.17 -10.36
C HIS A 57 -8.26 23.01 -9.51
N GLU A 58 -9.06 22.50 -8.57
CA GLU A 58 -8.65 21.36 -7.73
C GLU A 58 -8.34 20.13 -8.59
N LEU A 59 -9.16 19.82 -9.59
CA LEU A 59 -8.93 18.66 -10.46
C LEU A 59 -7.68 18.84 -11.35
N GLU A 60 -7.41 20.06 -11.83
CA GLU A 60 -6.18 20.40 -12.57
C GLU A 60 -4.94 20.28 -11.67
N GLU A 61 -5.01 20.69 -10.40
CA GLU A 61 -3.94 20.49 -9.41
C GLU A 61 -3.71 19.00 -9.11
N TRP A 62 -4.77 18.20 -9.02
CA TRP A 62 -4.67 16.75 -8.82
C TRP A 62 -3.96 16.09 -10.01
N LYS A 63 -4.35 16.46 -11.23
CA LYS A 63 -3.70 16.00 -12.47
C LYS A 63 -2.20 16.35 -12.44
N SER A 64 -1.89 17.63 -12.22
CA SER A 64 -0.51 18.13 -12.23
C SER A 64 0.38 17.40 -11.21
N ARG A 65 -0.11 17.20 -9.97
CA ARG A 65 0.63 16.46 -8.94
C ARG A 65 0.84 14.98 -9.31
N ALA A 66 -0.19 14.32 -9.85
CA ALA A 66 -0.09 12.91 -10.22
C ALA A 66 0.86 12.71 -11.42
N GLU A 67 0.77 13.56 -12.43
CA GLU A 67 1.65 13.54 -13.60
C GLU A 67 3.09 13.88 -13.22
N ALA A 68 3.30 14.88 -12.36
CA ALA A 68 4.63 15.21 -11.84
C ALA A 68 5.22 14.06 -11.02
N SER A 69 4.45 13.43 -10.14
CA SER A 69 4.89 12.25 -9.37
C SER A 69 5.24 11.08 -10.30
N SER A 70 4.43 10.82 -11.33
CA SER A 70 4.68 9.77 -12.32
C SER A 70 5.93 10.05 -13.17
N ALA A 71 6.08 11.29 -13.65
CA ALA A 71 7.25 11.70 -14.41
C ALA A 71 8.53 11.64 -13.56
N LYS A 72 8.45 12.06 -12.30
CA LYS A 72 9.57 11.96 -11.35
C LYS A 72 9.92 10.51 -11.05
N ALA A 73 8.95 9.61 -10.88
CA ALA A 73 9.22 8.19 -10.69
C ALA A 73 9.95 7.55 -11.89
N LEU A 74 9.78 8.09 -13.10
CA LEU A 74 10.56 7.69 -14.28
C LEU A 74 11.99 8.27 -14.27
N LEU A 75 12.22 9.39 -13.58
CA LEU A 75 13.50 10.11 -13.53
C LEU A 75 14.39 9.69 -12.34
N PHE A 76 13.78 9.43 -11.17
CA PHE A 76 14.48 8.91 -10.00
C PHE A 76 14.66 7.41 -10.17
N GLY A 77 15.90 6.99 -10.42
CA GLY A 77 16.31 5.69 -10.97
C GLY A 77 16.04 4.42 -10.16
N GLY A 78 15.06 4.43 -9.24
CA GLY A 78 14.53 3.21 -8.67
C GLY A 78 13.65 2.50 -9.69
N SER A 79 14.20 1.53 -10.43
CA SER A 79 13.40 0.72 -11.34
C SER A 79 12.37 -0.07 -10.55
N PHE A 80 11.09 0.16 -10.80
CA PHE A 80 10.04 -0.76 -10.36
C PHE A 80 10.40 -2.16 -10.86
N ARG A 81 10.51 -3.09 -9.92
CA ARG A 81 10.74 -4.49 -10.24
C ARG A 81 9.92 -5.39 -9.34
N ARG A 82 9.62 -6.58 -9.84
CA ARG A 82 9.01 -7.64 -9.03
C ARG A 82 9.95 -7.98 -7.86
N PRO A 83 9.48 -8.02 -6.61
CA PRO A 83 10.35 -8.38 -5.50
C PRO A 83 10.82 -9.84 -5.54
N ASP A 84 12.13 -10.07 -5.45
CA ASP A 84 12.75 -11.41 -5.56
C ASP A 84 12.32 -12.39 -4.45
N TRP A 85 11.83 -11.88 -3.33
CA TRP A 85 11.34 -12.70 -2.22
C TRP A 85 9.87 -13.12 -2.37
N LEU A 86 9.14 -12.56 -3.34
CA LEU A 86 7.69 -12.74 -3.44
C LEU A 86 7.30 -14.20 -3.66
N ASP A 87 8.01 -14.91 -4.56
CA ASP A 87 7.80 -16.34 -4.84
C ASP A 87 8.34 -17.24 -3.71
N ARG A 88 9.10 -16.65 -2.78
CA ARG A 88 9.74 -17.33 -1.65
C ARG A 88 8.99 -17.15 -0.34
N ILE A 89 7.79 -16.56 -0.31
CA ILE A 89 7.03 -16.40 0.95
C ILE A 89 6.83 -17.78 1.60
N HIS A 90 7.30 -17.93 2.84
CA HIS A 90 7.05 -19.10 3.68
C HIS A 90 5.86 -18.88 4.61
N TYR A 91 5.90 -17.79 5.38
CA TYR A 91 4.83 -17.36 6.26
C TYR A 91 4.58 -15.87 6.10
N ALA A 92 3.32 -15.49 5.84
CA ALA A 92 2.89 -14.10 5.95
C ALA A 92 2.64 -13.78 7.43
N GLN A 93 3.35 -12.79 7.96
CA GLN A 93 3.28 -12.36 9.35
C GLN A 93 2.23 -11.27 9.56
N PHE A 94 2.04 -10.44 8.55
CA PHE A 94 1.10 -9.33 8.56
C PHE A 94 0.58 -9.11 7.14
N ILE A 95 -0.73 -8.88 7.00
CA ILE A 95 -1.34 -8.50 5.72
C ILE A 95 -2.43 -7.45 5.96
N ASN A 96 -2.20 -6.22 5.50
CA ASN A 96 -3.17 -5.14 5.56
C ASN A 96 -4.25 -5.35 4.49
N ILE A 97 -5.24 -6.19 4.76
CA ILE A 97 -6.26 -6.59 3.78
C ILE A 97 -7.02 -5.41 3.17
N PRO A 98 -7.46 -4.38 3.92
CA PRO A 98 -8.15 -3.24 3.31
C PRO A 98 -7.29 -2.53 2.27
N ARG A 99 -6.01 -2.31 2.60
CA ARG A 99 -5.10 -1.57 1.72
C ARG A 99 -4.58 -2.43 0.57
N LEU A 100 -4.32 -3.71 0.82
CA LEU A 100 -3.96 -4.68 -0.20
C LEU A 100 -5.11 -4.87 -1.20
N GLY A 101 -6.35 -4.97 -0.72
CA GLY A 101 -7.53 -5.04 -1.56
C GLY A 101 -7.68 -3.81 -2.45
N ALA A 102 -7.52 -2.61 -1.90
CA ALA A 102 -7.52 -1.38 -2.69
C ALA A 102 -6.42 -1.39 -3.79
N MET A 103 -5.21 -1.84 -3.46
CA MET A 103 -4.09 -1.94 -4.41
C MET A 103 -4.35 -2.95 -5.53
N LEU A 104 -4.87 -4.15 -5.19
CA LEU A 104 -5.15 -5.22 -6.14
C LEU A 104 -6.46 -5.01 -6.93
N GLY A 105 -7.09 -3.85 -6.77
CA GLY A 105 -8.33 -3.53 -7.47
C GLY A 105 -9.56 -4.31 -6.96
N ASN A 106 -9.51 -4.77 -5.71
CA ASN A 106 -10.58 -5.48 -5.01
C ASN A 106 -10.83 -4.84 -3.62
N PRO A 107 -11.57 -3.72 -3.54
CA PRO A 107 -11.73 -2.97 -2.29
C PRO A 107 -12.62 -3.72 -1.27
N ASN A 108 -13.40 -4.69 -1.74
CA ASN A 108 -14.27 -5.54 -0.92
C ASN A 108 -13.59 -6.84 -0.51
N LEU A 109 -12.27 -6.96 -0.72
CA LEU A 109 -11.51 -8.17 -0.43
C LEU A 109 -11.74 -8.66 1.01
N GLN A 110 -11.80 -7.73 1.96
CA GLN A 110 -12.04 -8.06 3.36
C GLN A 110 -13.38 -8.78 3.56
N SER A 111 -14.46 -8.26 2.97
CA SER A 111 -15.79 -8.87 3.03
C SER A 111 -15.82 -10.21 2.32
N LEU A 112 -15.13 -10.35 1.18
CA LEU A 112 -15.01 -11.60 0.44
C LEU A 112 -14.34 -12.72 1.28
N LEU A 113 -13.37 -12.35 2.10
CA LEU A 113 -12.69 -13.27 3.03
C LEU A 113 -13.49 -13.51 4.33
N GLY A 114 -14.65 -12.85 4.51
CA GLY A 114 -15.43 -12.91 5.73
C GLY A 114 -14.66 -12.40 6.96
N LEU A 115 -13.80 -11.38 6.78
CA LEU A 115 -13.03 -10.80 7.88
C LEU A 115 -13.76 -9.61 8.50
N ASP A 116 -13.82 -9.59 9.82
CA ASP A 116 -14.41 -8.49 10.58
C ASP A 116 -13.50 -7.24 10.50
N PRO A 117 -14.05 -6.02 10.25
CA PRO A 117 -13.25 -4.80 10.10
C PRO A 117 -12.45 -4.36 11.31
N LEU A 118 -12.90 -4.73 12.51
CA LEU A 118 -12.27 -4.35 13.77
C LEU A 118 -11.33 -5.43 14.29
N ARG A 119 -11.57 -6.69 13.93
CA ARG A 119 -10.80 -7.85 14.40
C ARG A 119 -9.80 -8.37 13.39
N GLY A 120 -9.94 -8.06 12.10
CA GLY A 120 -9.06 -8.53 11.03
C GLY A 120 -8.95 -10.06 11.04
N PHE A 121 -7.72 -10.56 11.24
CA PHE A 121 -7.44 -12.01 11.31
C PHE A 121 -7.65 -12.63 12.69
N ARG A 122 -7.97 -11.84 13.72
CA ARG A 122 -8.18 -12.37 15.08
C ARG A 122 -9.40 -13.26 15.13
N GLY A 123 -9.24 -14.42 15.77
CA GLY A 123 -10.33 -15.36 15.99
C GLY A 123 -10.79 -16.13 14.74
N GLN A 124 -10.03 -16.10 13.64
CA GLN A 124 -10.37 -16.83 12.42
C GLN A 124 -10.21 -18.36 12.53
N GLY A 125 -9.55 -18.85 13.58
CA GLY A 125 -9.45 -20.29 13.87
C GLY A 125 -8.85 -21.10 12.72
N LEU A 126 -9.51 -22.19 12.35
CA LEU A 126 -9.05 -23.15 11.35
C LEU A 126 -9.06 -22.58 9.90
N GLU A 127 -9.86 -21.55 9.63
CA GLU A 127 -9.95 -20.94 8.28
C GLU A 127 -8.84 -19.95 7.97
N LEU A 128 -8.06 -19.55 8.97
CA LEU A 128 -7.02 -18.54 8.80
C LEU A 128 -6.01 -18.94 7.72
N ALA A 129 -5.57 -20.20 7.72
CA ALA A 129 -4.57 -20.70 6.80
C ALA A 129 -5.03 -20.63 5.34
N SER A 130 -6.25 -21.04 5.04
CA SER A 130 -6.81 -21.00 3.68
C SER A 130 -7.01 -19.56 3.19
N LYS A 131 -7.49 -18.66 4.05
CA LYS A 131 -7.64 -17.23 3.73
C LYS A 131 -6.29 -16.58 3.43
N MET A 132 -5.28 -16.83 4.26
CA MET A 132 -3.93 -16.33 4.00
C MET A 132 -3.34 -16.88 2.71
N HIS A 133 -3.48 -18.18 2.48
CA HIS A 133 -2.96 -18.83 1.27
C HIS A 133 -3.58 -18.22 0.01
N TRP A 134 -4.90 -17.99 0.00
CA TRP A 134 -5.58 -17.32 -1.10
C TRP A 134 -5.04 -15.92 -1.35
N VAL A 135 -4.86 -15.11 -0.29
CA VAL A 135 -4.36 -13.73 -0.41
C VAL A 135 -2.93 -13.68 -0.91
N VAL A 136 -2.05 -14.52 -0.34
CA VAL A 136 -0.65 -14.62 -0.77
C VAL A 136 -0.58 -15.09 -2.22
N SER A 137 -1.37 -16.08 -2.62
CA SER A 137 -1.43 -16.56 -4.00
C SER A 137 -1.88 -15.47 -4.97
N ALA A 138 -2.91 -14.70 -4.61
CA ALA A 138 -3.38 -13.57 -5.42
C ALA A 138 -2.29 -12.49 -5.58
N LEU A 139 -1.53 -12.22 -4.52
CA LEU A 139 -0.40 -11.27 -4.58
C LEU A 139 0.74 -11.81 -5.46
N VAL A 140 1.14 -13.07 -5.29
CA VAL A 140 2.19 -13.71 -6.09
C VAL A 140 1.81 -13.71 -7.57
N GLN A 141 0.56 -14.01 -7.91
CA GLN A 141 0.08 -14.00 -9.30
C GLN A 141 -0.14 -12.59 -9.88
N SER A 142 -0.09 -11.55 -9.05
CA SER A 142 -0.22 -10.17 -9.53
C SER A 142 1.06 -9.67 -10.19
N SER A 143 0.92 -8.67 -11.06
CA SER A 143 2.03 -7.93 -11.67
C SER A 143 2.56 -6.83 -10.73
N VAL A 144 2.62 -7.09 -9.41
CA VAL A 144 3.08 -6.09 -8.44
C VAL A 144 4.57 -5.81 -8.66
N GLU A 145 4.89 -4.54 -8.78
CA GLU A 145 6.26 -4.05 -8.84
C GLU A 145 6.44 -2.98 -7.76
N ALA A 146 7.62 -2.94 -7.17
CA ALA A 146 7.97 -2.02 -6.13
C ALA A 146 9.44 -1.62 -6.24
N ILE A 147 9.76 -0.43 -5.76
CA ILE A 147 11.14 0.07 -5.74
C ILE A 147 11.86 -0.59 -4.55
N PRO A 148 13.02 -1.24 -4.72
CA PRO A 148 13.81 -1.74 -3.60
C PRO A 148 14.12 -0.61 -2.61
N LEU A 149 14.04 -0.90 -1.31
CA LEU A 149 14.23 0.11 -0.27
C LEU A 149 15.58 0.80 -0.38
N ASP A 150 16.64 0.06 -0.69
CA ASP A 150 17.98 0.62 -0.81
C ASP A 150 18.11 1.56 -2.03
N ASP A 151 17.29 1.37 -3.07
CA ASP A 151 17.30 2.19 -4.28
C ASP A 151 16.58 3.53 -4.08
N ILE A 152 15.82 3.71 -2.98
CA ILE A 152 15.17 4.99 -2.64
C ILE A 152 15.98 5.84 -1.66
N LEU A 153 17.19 5.42 -1.26
CA LEU A 153 17.99 6.11 -0.26
C LEU A 153 19.15 6.90 -0.91
N PRO A 154 19.44 8.13 -0.47
CA PRO A 154 18.67 8.94 0.48
C PRO A 154 17.30 9.34 -0.10
N ALA A 155 16.28 9.34 0.75
CA ALA A 155 14.91 9.52 0.29
C ALA A 155 14.56 10.98 0.03
N SER A 156 13.83 11.22 -1.05
CA SER A 156 13.19 12.49 -1.38
C SER A 156 11.69 12.40 -1.14
N GLU A 157 11.03 13.49 -0.72
CA GLU A 157 9.57 13.60 -0.57
C GLU A 157 8.79 13.15 -1.82
N GLU A 158 9.43 13.19 -2.99
CA GLU A 158 8.85 12.75 -4.27
C GLU A 158 8.56 11.25 -4.32
N MET A 159 9.18 10.47 -3.42
CA MET A 159 8.90 9.05 -3.22
C MET A 159 7.61 8.79 -2.43
N ILE A 160 6.98 9.81 -1.85
CA ILE A 160 5.71 9.64 -1.12
C ILE A 160 4.64 9.09 -2.07
N GLY A 161 3.97 8.02 -1.64
CA GLY A 161 2.99 7.28 -2.42
C GLY A 161 3.56 6.10 -3.20
N GLN A 162 4.88 6.00 -3.35
CA GLN A 162 5.50 4.88 -4.08
C GLN A 162 5.48 3.60 -3.26
N LEU A 163 5.38 2.48 -3.98
CA LEU A 163 5.56 1.15 -3.42
C LEU A 163 7.04 0.86 -3.26
N ILE A 164 7.43 0.48 -2.05
CA ILE A 164 8.77 -0.02 -1.76
C ILE A 164 8.75 -1.50 -1.41
N SER A 165 9.82 -2.20 -1.74
CA SER A 165 10.07 -3.56 -1.29
C SER A 165 11.32 -3.64 -0.43
N PHE A 166 11.30 -4.49 0.59
CA PHE A 166 12.44 -4.68 1.48
C PHE A 166 12.64 -6.16 1.80
N GLU A 167 13.89 -6.56 2.02
CA GLU A 167 14.27 -7.80 2.71
C GLU A 167 15.41 -7.50 3.71
N HIS A 168 15.08 -7.04 4.91
CA HIS A 168 16.07 -6.51 5.87
C HIS A 168 15.89 -7.04 7.28
N ARG A 169 16.93 -6.85 8.11
CA ARG A 169 16.80 -6.90 9.56
C ARG A 169 15.90 -5.74 10.02
N CYS A 170 14.80 -6.10 10.64
CA CYS A 170 13.79 -5.21 11.19
C CYS A 170 13.83 -5.29 12.72
N TYR A 171 13.72 -4.15 13.38
CA TYR A 171 13.62 -4.00 14.82
C TYR A 171 12.18 -3.72 15.20
N THR A 172 11.63 -4.43 16.17
CA THR A 172 10.23 -4.34 16.54
C THR A 172 10.04 -3.60 17.87
N ARG A 173 8.96 -2.83 17.99
CA ARG A 173 8.63 -2.02 19.17
C ARG A 173 7.14 -2.03 19.41
N ASN A 174 6.77 -2.03 20.70
CA ASN A 174 5.38 -1.96 21.15
C ASN A 174 4.47 -3.04 20.53
N GLY A 175 5.04 -4.21 20.18
CA GLY A 175 4.25 -5.35 19.74
C GLY A 175 3.31 -5.82 20.85
N VAL A 176 2.13 -6.30 20.46
CA VAL A 176 1.06 -6.71 21.38
C VAL A 176 0.77 -8.20 21.24
N ASP A 177 0.02 -8.76 22.19
CA ASP A 177 -0.51 -10.11 22.05
C ASP A 177 -1.75 -10.15 21.16
N GLY A 178 -2.04 -11.32 20.61
CA GLY A 178 -3.17 -11.49 19.68
C GLY A 178 -4.56 -11.20 20.27
N GLY A 179 -4.68 -11.26 21.60
CA GLY A 179 -5.90 -10.88 22.32
C GLY A 179 -5.99 -9.39 22.68
N THR A 180 -4.90 -8.63 22.56
CA THR A 180 -4.85 -7.25 23.05
C THR A 180 -5.38 -6.29 22.00
N ALA A 181 -6.50 -5.63 22.28
CA ALA A 181 -7.00 -4.54 21.44
C ALA A 181 -6.07 -3.32 21.55
N VAL A 182 -5.73 -2.71 20.41
CA VAL A 182 -5.02 -1.43 20.37
C VAL A 182 -6.04 -0.31 20.24
N SER A 183 -5.84 0.77 20.99
CA SER A 183 -6.70 1.94 20.92
C SER A 183 -6.75 2.50 19.48
N PRO A 184 -7.94 2.79 18.93
CA PRO A 184 -8.07 3.37 17.59
C PRO A 184 -7.26 4.66 17.41
N GLN A 185 -7.11 5.45 18.48
CA GLN A 185 -6.33 6.69 18.46
C GLN A 185 -4.85 6.43 18.10
N LEU A 186 -4.24 5.39 18.66
CA LEU A 186 -2.85 4.99 18.37
C LEU A 186 -2.66 4.44 16.95
N LEU A 187 -3.74 3.98 16.32
CA LEU A 187 -3.76 3.54 14.93
C LEU A 187 -3.93 4.73 13.97
N SER A 188 -4.75 5.72 14.34
CA SER A 188 -4.96 6.93 13.55
C SER A 188 -3.81 7.94 13.64
N LYS A 189 -3.12 7.98 14.78
CA LYS A 189 -2.02 8.90 15.04
C LYS A 189 -0.85 8.10 15.60
N PHE A 190 0.17 7.93 14.78
CA PHE A 190 1.39 7.22 15.17
C PHE A 190 2.09 7.93 16.32
N ASP A 191 2.35 7.20 17.40
CA ASP A 191 3.18 7.61 18.53
C ASP A 191 4.32 6.58 18.68
N PRO A 192 5.59 6.93 18.40
CA PRO A 192 6.69 5.97 18.45
C PRO A 192 6.91 5.35 19.84
N LYS A 193 6.41 5.98 20.91
CA LYS A 193 6.53 5.43 22.27
C LYS A 193 5.46 4.39 22.60
N ARG A 194 4.35 4.36 21.86
CA ARG A 194 3.16 3.58 22.22
C ARG A 194 2.58 2.74 21.08
N SER A 195 2.62 3.24 19.84
CA SER A 195 2.08 2.56 18.68
C SER A 195 2.93 1.34 18.31
N PRO A 196 2.32 0.19 18.01
CA PRO A 196 3.01 -0.96 17.44
C PRO A 196 3.65 -0.58 16.10
N HIS A 197 4.95 -0.83 15.99
CA HIS A 197 5.69 -0.61 14.76
C HIS A 197 6.92 -1.50 14.69
N PHE A 198 7.45 -1.67 13.50
CA PHE A 198 8.81 -2.12 13.31
C PHE A 198 9.56 -1.10 12.47
N TYR A 199 10.87 -1.18 12.44
CA TYR A 199 11.68 -0.26 11.64
C TYR A 199 12.97 -0.91 11.15
N ILE A 200 13.45 -0.41 10.02
CA ILE A 200 14.75 -0.73 9.44
C ILE A 200 15.68 0.43 9.75
N LYS A 201 16.91 0.13 10.17
CA LYS A 201 17.97 1.13 10.31
C LYS A 201 18.88 1.02 9.10
N THR A 202 19.07 2.10 8.38
CA THR A 202 20.16 2.25 7.42
C THR A 202 21.25 3.14 8.02
N GLU A 203 22.27 3.51 7.25
CA GLU A 203 23.37 4.34 7.74
C GLU A 203 22.88 5.72 8.20
N THR A 204 21.99 6.34 7.43
CA THR A 204 21.51 7.71 7.65
C THR A 204 20.04 7.82 7.99
N THR A 205 19.26 6.77 7.71
CA THR A 205 17.79 6.87 7.69
C THR A 205 17.15 5.74 8.49
N ARG A 206 16.09 6.08 9.23
CA ARG A 206 15.21 5.12 9.89
C ARG A 206 13.93 4.99 9.08
N VAL A 207 13.63 3.77 8.64
CA VAL A 207 12.42 3.47 7.89
C VAL A 207 11.44 2.80 8.84
N VAL A 208 10.38 3.51 9.22
CA VAL A 208 9.43 3.13 10.27
C VAL A 208 8.14 2.62 9.65
N PHE A 209 7.66 1.49 10.14
CA PHE A 209 6.48 0.79 9.67
C PHE A 209 5.47 0.63 10.81
N PRO A 210 4.61 1.64 11.06
CA PRO A 210 3.47 1.50 11.94
C PRO A 210 2.50 0.45 11.38
N TYR A 211 1.97 -0.42 12.24
CA TYR A 211 1.02 -1.44 11.83
C TYR A 211 -0.10 -1.60 12.84
N ASP A 212 -1.28 -2.00 12.34
CA ASP A 212 -2.40 -2.38 13.18
C ASP A 212 -2.32 -3.88 13.48
N PRO A 213 -2.16 -4.27 14.76
CA PRO A 213 -2.05 -5.68 15.12
C PRO A 213 -3.28 -6.53 14.78
N ALA A 214 -4.45 -5.96 14.46
CA ALA A 214 -5.60 -6.74 13.97
C ALA A 214 -5.29 -7.54 12.68
N TRP A 215 -4.29 -7.08 11.91
CA TRP A 215 -3.86 -7.68 10.64
C TRP A 215 -2.63 -8.60 10.77
N VAL A 216 -2.16 -8.83 12.00
CA VAL A 216 -1.16 -9.87 12.28
C VAL A 216 -1.84 -11.23 12.20
N THR A 217 -1.18 -12.16 11.52
CA THR A 217 -1.83 -13.39 11.05
C THR A 217 -1.97 -14.44 12.13
N THR A 218 -0.86 -14.87 12.73
CA THR A 218 -0.81 -16.03 13.65
C THR A 218 -0.24 -15.65 15.02
N SER A 219 -0.44 -16.49 16.04
CA SER A 219 0.18 -16.33 17.36
C SER A 219 1.71 -16.26 17.29
N THR A 220 2.34 -17.06 16.42
CA THR A 220 3.77 -16.99 16.14
C THR A 220 4.16 -15.63 15.55
N ALA A 221 3.37 -15.09 14.62
CA ALA A 221 3.59 -13.75 14.08
C ALA A 221 3.55 -12.66 15.16
N TYR A 222 2.60 -12.72 16.10
CA TYR A 222 2.57 -11.81 17.25
C TYR A 222 3.85 -11.93 18.10
N SER A 223 4.34 -13.15 18.30
CA SER A 223 5.58 -13.40 19.03
C SER A 223 6.79 -12.79 18.32
N ASP A 224 6.85 -12.89 17.00
CA ASP A 224 7.91 -12.30 16.19
C ASP A 224 7.90 -10.77 16.21
N PHE A 225 6.72 -10.14 16.16
CA PHE A 225 6.58 -8.69 16.34
C PHE A 225 6.90 -8.21 17.76
N ARG A 226 6.91 -9.10 18.75
CA ARG A 226 7.38 -8.84 20.12
C ARG A 226 8.86 -9.21 20.34
N GLY A 227 9.49 -9.89 19.40
CA GLY A 227 10.82 -10.50 19.54
C GLY A 227 12.00 -9.53 19.52
N GLY A 228 11.77 -8.22 19.40
CA GLY A 228 12.79 -7.17 19.41
C GLY A 228 13.48 -6.96 18.06
N HIS A 229 13.88 -8.03 17.37
CA HIS A 229 14.31 -7.95 15.97
C HIS A 229 14.16 -9.27 15.21
N ARG A 230 13.88 -9.19 13.90
CA ARG A 230 13.77 -10.32 12.97
C ARG A 230 14.16 -9.88 11.57
N ARG A 231 14.55 -10.81 10.70
CA ARG A 231 14.68 -10.53 9.26
C ARG A 231 13.31 -10.70 8.62
N PHE A 232 12.77 -9.65 8.03
CA PHE A 232 11.49 -9.67 7.34
C PHE A 232 11.68 -9.26 5.88
N ALA A 233 10.79 -9.76 5.04
CA ALA A 233 10.56 -9.21 3.72
C ALA A 233 9.17 -8.57 3.65
N GLY A 234 8.97 -7.60 2.78
CA GLY A 234 7.66 -6.98 2.65
C GLY A 234 7.54 -5.92 1.57
N ILE A 235 6.30 -5.49 1.37
CA ILE A 235 5.93 -4.36 0.51
C ILE A 235 5.24 -3.32 1.38
N GLY A 236 5.55 -2.05 1.16
CA GLY A 236 4.88 -0.93 1.83
C GLY A 236 4.74 0.28 0.92
N ILE A 237 3.88 1.21 1.31
CA ILE A 237 3.69 2.50 0.63
C ILE A 237 4.36 3.58 1.46
N VAL A 238 5.25 4.37 0.85
CA VAL A 238 5.85 5.54 1.52
C VAL A 238 4.75 6.55 1.83
N LYS A 239 4.61 6.94 3.10
CA LYS A 239 3.55 7.85 3.58
C LYS A 239 4.05 9.24 3.90
N ALA A 240 5.25 9.34 4.46
CA ALA A 240 5.89 10.60 4.81
C ALA A 240 7.41 10.39 4.87
N ILE A 241 8.14 11.45 4.62
CA ILE A 241 9.60 11.54 4.77
C ILE A 241 9.84 12.81 5.58
N SER A 242 10.76 12.77 6.55
CA SER A 242 11.14 13.97 7.31
C SER A 242 11.94 14.94 6.43
N ASP A 243 11.87 16.23 6.74
CA ASP A 243 12.55 17.30 5.97
C ASP A 243 14.07 17.05 5.82
N ASP A 244 14.69 16.38 6.80
CA ASP A 244 16.11 16.02 6.82
C ASP A 244 16.42 14.62 6.25
N ALA A 245 15.41 13.93 5.70
CA ALA A 245 15.48 12.56 5.18
C ALA A 245 16.01 11.49 6.16
N THR A 246 16.01 11.78 7.47
CA THR A 246 16.45 10.84 8.51
C THR A 246 15.36 9.86 8.94
N GLU A 247 14.09 10.14 8.66
CA GLU A 247 12.97 9.25 8.96
C GLU A 247 12.02 9.12 7.77
N ILE A 248 11.65 7.88 7.43
CA ILE A 248 10.64 7.55 6.43
C ILE A 248 9.53 6.79 7.13
N ILE A 249 8.29 7.26 7.04
CA ILE A 249 7.12 6.52 7.50
C ILE A 249 6.56 5.74 6.32
N VAL A 250 6.47 4.43 6.47
CA VAL A 250 5.95 3.51 5.45
C VAL A 250 4.74 2.78 6.01
N SER A 251 3.66 2.72 5.25
CA SER A 251 2.54 1.85 5.59
C SER A 251 2.78 0.45 5.03
N PRO A 252 2.97 -0.58 5.86
CA PRO A 252 3.14 -1.94 5.37
C PRO A 252 1.84 -2.46 4.74
N LEU A 253 1.99 -3.19 3.64
CA LEU A 253 0.92 -3.93 2.97
C LEU A 253 1.00 -5.42 3.32
N ILE A 254 2.20 -5.99 3.19
CA ILE A 254 2.51 -7.36 3.56
C ILE A 254 3.89 -7.39 4.24
N VAL A 255 4.00 -8.19 5.28
CA VAL A 255 5.28 -8.56 5.91
C VAL A 255 5.32 -10.07 6.02
N ALA A 256 6.42 -10.68 5.59
CA ALA A 256 6.56 -12.12 5.50
C ALA A 256 7.97 -12.58 5.88
N PHE A 257 8.08 -13.88 6.16
CA PHE A 257 9.36 -14.58 6.14
C PHE A 257 9.59 -15.20 4.76
N PRO A 258 10.65 -14.81 4.04
CA PRO A 258 11.08 -15.55 2.87
C PRO A 258 11.71 -16.90 3.29
N ARG A 259 11.52 -17.94 2.48
CA ARG A 259 12.22 -19.22 2.59
C ARG A 259 13.73 -18.96 2.46
N ASN A 260 14.50 -19.40 3.45
CA ASN A 260 15.96 -19.38 3.39
C ASN A 260 16.48 -20.48 2.43
N GLU A 261 17.76 -20.41 2.06
CA GLU A 261 18.39 -21.38 1.15
C GLU A 261 18.25 -22.82 1.65
N PHE A 262 18.33 -23.05 2.97
CA PHE A 262 18.12 -24.37 3.57
C PHE A 262 16.72 -24.92 3.31
N MET A 263 15.67 -24.13 3.56
CA MET A 263 14.28 -24.53 3.28
C MET A 263 14.03 -24.69 1.78
N GLN A 264 14.67 -23.90 0.92
CA GLN A 264 14.58 -24.08 -0.53
C GLN A 264 15.24 -25.39 -0.97
N ALA A 265 16.40 -25.75 -0.43
CA ALA A 265 17.07 -27.00 -0.75
C ALA A 265 16.26 -28.25 -0.29
N PHE A 266 15.53 -28.15 0.83
CA PHE A 266 14.75 -29.27 1.36
C PHE A 266 13.32 -29.37 0.81
N TYR A 267 12.67 -28.24 0.51
CA TYR A 267 11.26 -28.22 0.06
C TYR A 267 11.07 -27.80 -1.40
N GLY A 268 12.11 -27.31 -2.08
CA GLY A 268 12.06 -26.86 -3.48
C GLY A 268 12.26 -27.98 -4.51
N ALA A 269 12.51 -29.22 -4.08
CA ALA A 269 12.66 -30.38 -4.96
C ALA A 269 11.32 -31.13 -5.24
N LEU A 270 10.18 -30.57 -4.82
CA LEU A 270 8.87 -31.21 -4.91
C LEU A 270 7.86 -30.49 -5.82
N ASP A 271 8.32 -29.52 -6.62
CA ASP A 271 7.51 -28.93 -7.70
C ASP A 271 7.84 -29.57 -9.06
#